data_AF-A0A944S897-F1
#
_entry.id   AF-A0A944S897-F1
#
_cell.length_a   1.000
_cell.length_b   1.000
_cell.length_c   1.000
_cell.angle_alpha   90.00
_cell.angle_beta   90.00
_cell.angle_gamma   90.00
#
_symmetry.space_group_name_H-M   'P 1'
#
loop_
_entity.id
_entity.type
_entity.pdbx_description
1 polymer ?
#
loop_
_entity_poly.entity_id
_entity_poly.type
_entity_poly.pdbx_seq_one_letter_code
_entity_poly.pdbx_strand_id
1 'polypeptide(L)'
;MKYVDEFRSGELAKNISAKIKAAVDPERSYNLMEFCGGHTHAIFRYGIQDLMPDNIHFIHGPGCPVCVLPTSRIDQALYLLEHNDIILCSYGDLLRVPATDGKSLLKAKAGGSDVRMVYSTQDALKIARDNPDREVLFFAIGFETTTPASAIAIQQAADEGLKNFTLFCNHVLTPAAIQNILESPEVREIGSVSIDGFFGPSHVSAIIGSRPYEFFAEEFQRPVVIAGFEPLDVMQSTLMLIHQINEDRFEVENEYGRVVTRDGNQKAQKLVAETFELRPLFEWRGLGEVPYSALRIREKYKVFDSEQRFNIPKLHSKEIKGCECPTILRGAKRPTDCKLFGTVCFPENPMGSCMVSSEGACAAYWSYGRFRE
;
A
#
# COMPACT_ATOMS: atom_id res chain seq x y z
N MET A 1 12.98 19.05 10.09
CA MET A 1 12.22 19.69 8.99
C MET A 1 11.78 21.05 9.48
N LYS A 2 12.07 22.14 8.75
CA LYS A 2 11.32 23.40 8.95
C LYS A 2 9.83 23.09 8.70
N TYR A 3 8.92 23.68 9.46
CA TYR A 3 7.44 23.62 9.33
C TYR A 3 6.66 22.47 10.02
N VAL A 4 7.28 21.46 10.65
CA VAL A 4 6.53 20.37 11.31
C VAL A 4 5.59 20.87 12.42
N ASP A 5 6.03 21.87 13.18
CA ASP A 5 5.23 22.44 14.28
C ASP A 5 4.02 23.24 13.76
N GLU A 6 4.16 23.90 12.62
CA GLU A 6 3.08 24.67 11.98
C GLU A 6 1.99 23.74 11.43
N PHE A 7 2.37 22.64 10.77
CA PHE A 7 1.44 21.62 10.26
C PHE A 7 0.82 20.72 11.35
N ARG A 8 1.15 20.96 12.63
CA ARG A 8 0.59 20.26 13.81
C ARG A 8 -0.08 21.20 14.81
N SER A 9 -0.31 22.46 14.43
CA SER A 9 -0.95 23.44 15.32
C SER A 9 -2.38 23.05 15.66
N GLY A 10 -2.66 22.84 16.95
CA GLY A 10 -4.00 22.53 17.45
C GLY A 10 -5.01 23.66 17.26
N GLU A 11 -4.56 24.91 17.23
CA GLU A 11 -5.43 26.07 16.94
C GLU A 11 -5.88 26.05 15.48
N LEU A 12 -4.93 25.83 14.55
CA LEU A 12 -5.26 25.70 13.14
C LEU A 12 -6.16 24.49 12.88
N ALA A 13 -5.93 23.37 13.56
CA ALA A 13 -6.79 22.19 13.47
C ALA A 13 -8.24 22.51 13.87
N LYS A 14 -8.46 23.24 14.97
CA LYS A 14 -9.80 23.69 15.39
C LYS A 14 -10.44 24.61 14.35
N ASN A 15 -9.66 25.52 13.76
CA ASN A 15 -10.16 26.42 12.72
C ASN A 15 -10.57 25.66 11.45
N ILE A 16 -9.78 24.67 11.01
CA ILE A 16 -10.13 23.83 9.86
C ILE A 16 -11.35 22.95 10.18
N SER A 17 -11.41 22.34 11.38
CA SER A 17 -12.59 21.59 11.83
C SER A 17 -13.86 22.43 11.81
N ALA A 18 -13.81 23.69 12.26
CA ALA A 18 -14.94 24.60 12.18
C ALA A 18 -15.38 24.91 10.74
N LYS A 19 -14.41 25.07 9.82
CA LYS A 19 -14.70 25.24 8.38
C LYS A 19 -15.34 24.00 7.78
N ILE A 20 -14.83 22.80 8.11
CA ILE A 20 -15.41 21.53 7.68
C ILE A 20 -16.85 21.42 8.18
N LYS A 21 -17.10 21.68 9.46
CA LYS A 21 -18.45 21.68 10.05
C LYS A 21 -19.42 22.65 9.36
N ALA A 22 -18.91 23.79 8.88
CA ALA A 22 -19.72 24.76 8.15
C ALA A 22 -19.93 24.39 6.68
N ALA A 23 -19.02 23.61 6.10
CA ALA A 23 -19.06 23.23 4.69
C ALA A 23 -19.88 21.97 4.43
N VAL A 24 -19.98 21.04 5.38
CA VAL A 24 -20.77 19.81 5.20
C VAL A 24 -22.26 20.09 5.06
N ASP A 25 -22.89 19.40 4.12
CA ASP A 25 -24.33 19.26 4.05
C ASP A 25 -24.76 18.18 5.07
N PRO A 26 -25.59 18.52 6.08
CA PRO A 26 -26.01 17.58 7.11
C PRO A 26 -26.86 16.41 6.57
N GLU A 27 -27.48 16.56 5.40
CA GLU A 27 -28.30 15.51 4.78
C GLU A 27 -27.47 14.56 3.90
N ARG A 28 -26.18 14.88 3.67
CA ARG A 28 -25.26 14.08 2.85
C ARG A 28 -24.28 13.30 3.73
N SER A 29 -23.94 12.08 3.33
CA SER A 29 -22.79 11.34 3.88
C SER A 29 -21.60 11.49 2.94
N TYR A 30 -20.40 11.68 3.49
CA TYR A 30 -19.15 11.86 2.74
C TYR A 30 -18.22 10.68 2.96
N ASN A 31 -18.12 9.83 1.96
CA ASN A 31 -17.31 8.61 2.01
C ASN A 31 -15.98 8.83 1.29
N LEU A 32 -14.96 9.20 2.05
CA LEU A 32 -13.66 9.61 1.52
C LEU A 32 -12.66 8.48 1.68
N MET A 33 -12.24 7.85 0.58
CA MET A 33 -11.28 6.76 0.63
C MET A 33 -9.85 7.29 0.62
N GLU A 34 -9.05 6.86 1.59
CA GLU A 34 -7.60 7.05 1.52
C GLU A 34 -6.92 5.82 0.90
N PHE A 35 -5.90 6.07 0.09
CA PHE A 35 -5.10 5.03 -0.56
C PHE A 35 -3.65 5.07 -0.07
N CYS A 36 -3.41 5.30 1.23
CA CYS A 36 -2.06 5.29 1.75
C CYS A 36 -2.04 4.96 3.24
N GLY A 37 -1.31 3.91 3.62
CA GLY A 37 -1.14 3.56 5.03
C GLY A 37 -0.60 4.71 5.91
N GLY A 38 0.14 5.66 5.34
CA GLY A 38 0.54 6.89 6.02
C GLY A 38 -0.64 7.82 6.37
N HIS A 39 -1.66 7.91 5.50
CA HIS A 39 -2.90 8.63 5.78
C HIS A 39 -3.74 7.91 6.82
N THR A 40 -3.91 6.58 6.70
CA THR A 40 -4.50 5.75 7.77
C THR A 40 -3.83 6.07 9.11
N HIS A 41 -2.50 6.03 9.15
CA HIS A 41 -1.74 6.28 10.36
C HIS A 41 -1.96 7.70 10.91
N ALA A 42 -1.93 8.72 10.05
CA ALA A 42 -2.15 10.11 10.45
C ALA A 42 -3.56 10.33 11.03
N ILE A 43 -4.59 9.80 10.36
CA ILE A 43 -6.00 9.91 10.80
C ILE A 43 -6.15 9.35 12.22
N PHE A 44 -5.57 8.18 12.49
CA PHE A 44 -5.71 7.50 13.77
C PHE A 44 -4.82 8.11 14.86
N ARG A 45 -3.55 8.35 14.53
CA ARG A 45 -2.55 8.87 15.47
C ARG A 45 -2.92 10.23 16.03
N TYR A 46 -3.44 11.11 15.18
CA TYR A 46 -3.79 12.48 15.56
C TYR A 46 -5.28 12.64 15.89
N GLY A 47 -6.07 11.57 15.78
CA GLY A 47 -7.51 11.60 16.04
C GLY A 47 -8.28 12.56 15.16
N ILE A 48 -7.89 12.63 13.88
CA ILE A 48 -8.51 13.53 12.89
C ILE A 48 -10.02 13.25 12.79
N GLN A 49 -10.39 11.97 12.82
CA GLN A 49 -11.79 11.54 12.81
C GLN A 49 -12.63 12.14 13.96
N ASP A 50 -12.04 12.36 15.14
CA ASP A 50 -12.76 12.91 16.30
C ASP A 50 -13.04 14.41 16.16
N LEU A 51 -12.36 15.07 15.21
CA LEU A 51 -12.55 16.47 14.87
C LEU A 51 -13.56 16.67 13.73
N MET A 52 -14.03 15.59 13.11
CA MET A 52 -14.96 15.63 12.00
C MET A 52 -16.41 15.49 12.46
N PRO A 53 -17.37 16.07 11.71
CA PRO A 53 -18.78 15.67 11.76
C PRO A 53 -18.99 14.16 11.58
N ASP A 54 -20.04 13.62 12.20
CA ASP A 54 -20.36 12.19 12.16
C ASP A 54 -20.71 11.68 10.75
N ASN A 55 -21.13 12.56 9.84
CA ASN A 55 -21.46 12.23 8.45
C ASN A 55 -20.23 12.23 7.52
N ILE A 56 -19.00 12.37 8.04
CA ILE A 56 -17.77 12.14 7.30
C ILE A 56 -17.19 10.79 7.67
N HIS A 57 -16.96 9.96 6.66
CA HIS A 57 -16.44 8.61 6.81
C HIS A 57 -15.11 8.47 6.06
N PHE A 58 -14.04 8.20 6.80
CA PHE A 58 -12.76 7.81 6.21
C PHE A 58 -12.78 6.32 5.90
N ILE A 59 -12.70 5.98 4.62
CA ILE A 59 -12.64 4.60 4.15
C ILE A 59 -11.19 4.20 3.93
N HIS A 60 -10.79 3.08 4.53
CA HIS A 60 -9.46 2.55 4.38
C HIS A 60 -9.33 1.73 3.10
N GLY A 61 -8.63 2.30 2.11
CA GLY A 61 -8.36 1.63 0.85
C GLY A 61 -7.16 0.67 0.91
N PRO A 62 -6.85 0.00 -0.21
CA PRO A 62 -5.72 -0.92 -0.32
C PRO A 62 -4.37 -0.20 -0.46
N GLY A 63 -4.11 0.79 0.40
CA GLY A 63 -2.92 1.65 0.40
C GLY A 63 -1.71 1.12 1.15
N CYS A 64 -1.66 -0.18 1.46
CA CYS A 64 -0.57 -0.85 2.17
C CYS A 64 -0.03 -2.01 1.32
N PRO A 65 1.20 -1.94 0.77
CA PRO A 65 1.71 -2.94 -0.17
C PRO A 65 1.91 -4.32 0.45
N VAL A 66 2.20 -4.37 1.75
CA VAL A 66 2.26 -5.62 2.53
C VAL A 66 0.89 -6.25 2.65
N CYS A 67 -0.13 -5.42 2.86
CA CYS A 67 -1.49 -5.85 3.14
C CYS A 67 -2.14 -6.45 1.90
N VAL A 68 -1.90 -5.84 0.74
CA VAL A 68 -2.46 -6.25 -0.56
C VAL A 68 -1.70 -7.40 -1.20
N LEU A 69 -0.53 -7.79 -0.69
CA LEU A 69 0.22 -8.91 -1.24
C LEU A 69 -0.59 -10.20 -1.06
N PRO A 70 -0.88 -10.95 -2.15
CA PRO A 70 -1.66 -12.16 -2.05
C PRO A 70 -0.87 -13.25 -1.31
N THR A 71 -1.58 -14.10 -0.58
CA THR A 71 -0.99 -15.20 0.21
C THR A 71 -0.15 -16.14 -0.66
N SER A 72 -0.51 -16.30 -1.93
CA SER A 72 0.22 -17.06 -2.94
C SER A 72 1.68 -16.65 -3.10
N ARG A 73 2.00 -15.36 -2.97
CA ARG A 73 3.38 -14.86 -3.10
C ARG A 73 4.21 -15.14 -1.85
N ILE A 74 3.59 -15.14 -0.66
CA ILE A 74 4.26 -15.58 0.58
C ILE A 74 4.55 -17.08 0.50
N ASP A 75 3.58 -17.89 0.08
CA ASP A 75 3.75 -19.34 -0.06
C ASP A 75 4.83 -19.68 -1.09
N GLN A 76 4.93 -18.93 -2.18
CA GLN A 76 6.01 -19.07 -3.16
C GLN A 76 7.39 -18.76 -2.56
N ALA A 77 7.50 -17.72 -1.73
CA ALA A 77 8.74 -17.42 -1.02
C ALA A 77 9.13 -18.52 -0.01
N LEU A 78 8.13 -19.10 0.69
CA LEU A 78 8.34 -20.27 1.56
C LEU A 78 8.79 -21.50 0.76
N TYR A 79 8.15 -21.76 -0.37
CA TYR A 79 8.54 -22.84 -1.28
C TYR A 79 9.99 -22.70 -1.73
N LEU A 80 10.41 -21.49 -2.10
CA LEU A 80 11.80 -21.21 -2.49
C LEU A 80 12.80 -21.52 -1.37
N LEU A 81 12.49 -21.13 -0.13
CA LEU A 81 13.30 -21.43 1.05
C LEU A 81 13.39 -22.93 1.36
N GLU A 82 12.31 -23.67 1.10
CA GLU A 82 12.25 -25.12 1.35
C GLU A 82 13.02 -25.94 0.28
N HIS A 83 13.12 -25.44 -0.95
CA HIS A 83 13.62 -26.21 -2.10
C HIS A 83 14.96 -25.72 -2.67
N ASN A 84 15.49 -24.60 -2.18
CA ASN A 84 16.72 -24.00 -2.68
C ASN A 84 17.60 -23.54 -1.52
N ASP A 85 18.91 -23.63 -1.68
CA ASP A 85 19.86 -23.04 -0.73
C ASP A 85 20.04 -21.54 -1.01
N ILE A 86 19.12 -20.73 -0.47
CA ILE A 86 19.09 -19.27 -0.69
C ILE A 86 19.15 -18.48 0.62
N ILE A 87 19.62 -17.23 0.52
CA ILE A 87 19.42 -16.20 1.53
C ILE A 87 18.24 -15.34 1.07
N LEU A 88 17.12 -15.40 1.79
CA LEU A 88 15.96 -14.54 1.50
C LEU A 88 16.04 -13.25 2.31
N CYS A 89 16.16 -12.13 1.62
CA CYS A 89 16.11 -10.78 2.18
C CYS A 89 14.70 -10.21 2.04
N SER A 90 14.15 -9.62 3.10
CA SER A 90 12.81 -9.03 3.09
C SER A 90 12.67 -7.91 4.12
N TYR A 91 11.69 -7.03 3.92
CA TYR A 91 11.30 -6.03 4.93
C TYR A 91 10.67 -6.70 6.15
N GLY A 92 10.85 -6.10 7.33
CA GLY A 92 10.53 -6.73 8.60
C GLY A 92 9.05 -7.02 8.83
N ASP A 93 8.16 -6.16 8.32
CA ASP A 93 6.72 -6.37 8.39
C ASP A 93 6.27 -7.58 7.57
N LEU A 94 6.78 -7.73 6.35
CA LEU A 94 6.47 -8.86 5.47
C LEU A 94 6.83 -10.20 6.10
N LEU A 95 7.84 -10.25 6.98
CA LEU A 95 8.24 -11.49 7.65
C LEU A 95 7.12 -12.12 8.49
N ARG A 96 6.22 -11.30 9.02
CA ARG A 96 5.14 -11.73 9.92
C ARG A 96 3.83 -12.00 9.20
N VAL A 97 3.73 -11.72 7.90
CA VAL A 97 2.49 -11.94 7.15
C VAL A 97 2.15 -13.43 7.16
N PRO A 98 0.95 -13.81 7.63
CA PRO A 98 0.53 -15.20 7.62
C PRO A 98 0.37 -15.71 6.19
N ALA A 99 0.86 -16.93 5.98
CA ALA A 99 0.75 -17.71 4.76
C ALA A 99 -0.27 -18.85 4.96
N THR A 100 -0.37 -19.76 3.98
CA THR A 100 -1.24 -20.94 4.11
C THR A 100 -0.88 -21.76 5.36
N ASP A 101 -1.91 -22.28 6.03
CA ASP A 101 -1.80 -23.05 7.29
C ASP A 101 -1.07 -22.32 8.43
N GLY A 102 -1.08 -20.97 8.40
CA GLY A 102 -0.47 -20.14 9.43
C GLY A 102 1.07 -20.16 9.41
N LYS A 103 1.70 -20.63 8.33
CA LYS A 103 3.14 -20.43 8.08
C LYS A 103 3.47 -18.93 7.96
N SER A 104 4.74 -18.57 8.05
CA SER A 104 5.24 -17.23 7.73
C SER A 104 6.75 -17.27 7.52
N LEU A 105 7.34 -16.25 6.89
CA LEU A 105 8.79 -16.18 6.71
C LEU A 105 9.52 -16.10 8.07
N LEU A 106 8.91 -15.47 9.08
CA LEU A 106 9.45 -15.44 10.44
C LEU A 106 9.46 -16.85 11.07
N LYS A 107 8.42 -17.66 10.84
CA LYS A 107 8.39 -19.05 11.29
C LYS A 107 9.40 -19.92 10.53
N ALA A 108 9.56 -19.72 9.22
CA ALA A 108 10.59 -20.39 8.43
C ALA A 108 12.00 -20.06 8.95
N LYS A 109 12.26 -18.79 9.27
CA LYS A 109 13.49 -18.36 9.95
C LYS A 109 13.73 -19.11 11.26
N ALA A 110 12.71 -19.18 12.11
CA ALA A 110 12.79 -19.91 13.38
C ALA A 110 13.00 -21.42 13.18
N GLY A 111 12.55 -21.96 12.04
CA GLY A 111 12.77 -23.35 11.61
C GLY A 111 14.14 -23.61 10.96
N GLY A 112 15.01 -22.60 10.84
CA GLY A 112 16.38 -22.76 10.35
C GLY A 112 16.66 -22.23 8.94
N SER A 113 15.64 -21.73 8.22
CA SER A 113 15.87 -21.08 6.92
C SER A 113 16.63 -19.75 7.07
N ASP A 114 17.54 -19.43 6.13
CA ASP A 114 18.30 -18.17 6.16
C ASP A 114 17.45 -17.00 5.62
N VAL A 115 16.68 -16.40 6.52
CA VAL A 115 15.86 -15.22 6.25
C VAL A 115 16.43 -14.01 6.98
N ARG A 116 16.77 -12.96 6.22
CA ARG A 116 17.39 -11.73 6.73
C ARG A 116 16.46 -10.54 6.55
N MET A 117 16.22 -9.82 7.66
CA MET A 117 15.51 -8.56 7.60
C MET A 117 16.44 -7.49 7.03
N VAL A 118 15.94 -6.70 6.09
CA VAL A 118 16.64 -5.56 5.49
C VAL A 118 15.79 -4.30 5.60
N TYR A 119 16.43 -3.13 5.55
CA TYR A 119 15.76 -1.83 5.50
C TYR A 119 15.75 -1.24 4.10
N SER A 120 16.63 -1.71 3.23
CA SER A 120 16.78 -1.20 1.87
C SER A 120 17.24 -2.27 0.89
N THR A 121 17.11 -1.98 -0.40
CA THR A 121 17.67 -2.82 -1.47
C THR A 121 19.20 -2.88 -1.42
N GLN A 122 19.85 -1.86 -0.85
CA GLN A 122 21.31 -1.80 -0.69
C GLN A 122 21.82 -2.79 0.36
N ASP A 123 21.04 -3.07 1.41
CA ASP A 123 21.38 -4.11 2.38
C ASP A 123 21.37 -5.50 1.70
N ALA A 124 20.39 -5.76 0.84
CA ALA A 124 20.32 -7.02 0.09
C ALA A 124 21.50 -7.17 -0.90
N LEU A 125 21.89 -6.11 -1.60
CA LEU A 125 23.09 -6.10 -2.43
C LEU A 125 24.35 -6.34 -1.62
N LYS A 126 24.48 -5.71 -0.44
CA LYS A 126 25.61 -5.96 0.45
C LYS A 126 25.67 -7.42 0.87
N ILE A 127 24.54 -8.01 1.26
CA ILE A 127 24.47 -9.43 1.61
C ILE A 127 24.90 -10.31 0.43
N ALA A 128 24.50 -9.99 -0.80
CA ALA A 128 24.95 -10.70 -2.00
C ALA A 128 26.46 -10.59 -2.24
N ARG A 129 27.07 -9.41 -2.03
CA ARG A 129 28.53 -9.25 -2.11
C ARG A 129 29.28 -10.05 -1.05
N ASP A 130 28.74 -10.07 0.16
CA ASP A 130 29.35 -10.75 1.31
C ASP A 130 29.19 -12.28 1.26
N ASN A 131 28.37 -12.81 0.33
CA ASN A 131 28.05 -14.24 0.20
C ASN A 131 28.11 -14.69 -1.28
N PRO A 132 29.28 -14.59 -1.95
CA PRO A 132 29.39 -14.80 -3.40
C PRO A 132 29.01 -16.22 -3.86
N ASP A 133 29.16 -17.21 -2.98
CA ASP A 133 28.87 -18.62 -3.27
C ASP A 133 27.41 -19.00 -2.99
N ARG A 134 26.57 -18.05 -2.57
CA ARG A 134 25.15 -18.29 -2.26
C ARG A 134 24.23 -17.38 -3.03
N GLU A 135 23.08 -17.94 -3.42
CA GLU A 135 21.98 -17.21 -4.04
C GLU A 135 21.30 -16.29 -3.02
N VAL A 136 21.21 -15.00 -3.33
CA VAL A 136 20.56 -13.99 -2.50
C VAL A 136 19.34 -13.48 -3.23
N LEU A 137 18.18 -13.77 -2.66
CA LEU A 137 16.89 -13.36 -3.19
C LEU A 137 16.33 -12.22 -2.36
N PHE A 138 16.04 -11.08 -2.99
CA PHE A 138 15.31 -10.00 -2.36
C PHE A 138 13.81 -10.08 -2.68
N PHE A 139 12.98 -10.26 -1.65
CA PHE A 139 11.53 -10.27 -1.77
C PHE A 139 11.02 -8.83 -1.85
N ALA A 140 10.99 -8.30 -3.06
CA ALA A 140 10.69 -6.90 -3.34
C ALA A 140 9.19 -6.64 -3.43
N ILE A 141 8.67 -5.89 -2.46
CA ILE A 141 7.29 -5.41 -2.44
C ILE A 141 7.25 -3.87 -2.48
N GLY A 142 6.08 -3.33 -2.78
CA GLY A 142 5.78 -1.92 -2.63
C GLY A 142 5.21 -1.27 -3.87
N PHE A 143 4.64 -0.08 -3.67
CA PHE A 143 4.08 0.75 -4.72
C PHE A 143 5.18 1.50 -5.48
N GLU A 144 4.76 2.50 -6.26
CA GLU A 144 5.62 3.32 -7.09
C GLU A 144 6.72 4.05 -6.30
N THR A 145 6.55 4.22 -4.98
CA THR A 145 7.55 4.80 -4.07
C THR A 145 8.78 3.92 -3.86
N THR A 146 8.63 2.59 -3.87
CA THR A 146 9.73 1.66 -3.58
C THR A 146 10.31 1.04 -4.85
N THR A 147 9.54 1.02 -5.95
CA THR A 147 9.99 0.44 -7.24
C THR A 147 11.30 1.05 -7.77
N PRO A 148 11.56 2.38 -7.69
CA PRO A 148 12.81 2.95 -8.17
C PRO A 148 14.05 2.39 -7.45
N ALA A 149 13.98 2.14 -6.14
CA ALA A 149 15.10 1.57 -5.39
C ALA A 149 15.43 0.13 -5.83
N SER A 150 14.40 -0.64 -6.20
CA SER A 150 14.56 -1.97 -6.81
C SER A 150 15.16 -1.90 -8.22
N ALA A 151 14.76 -0.90 -9.03
CA ALA A 151 15.34 -0.68 -10.34
C ALA A 151 16.84 -0.35 -10.24
N ILE A 152 17.22 0.53 -9.33
CA ILE A 152 18.63 0.87 -9.03
C ILE A 152 19.39 -0.39 -8.62
N ALA A 153 18.82 -1.21 -7.75
CA ALA A 153 19.51 -2.40 -7.26
C ALA A 153 19.81 -3.41 -8.37
N ILE A 154 18.86 -3.61 -9.30
CA ILE A 154 19.07 -4.47 -10.47
C ILE A 154 20.15 -3.89 -11.39
N GLN A 155 20.12 -2.58 -11.67
CA GLN A 155 21.13 -1.94 -12.52
C GLN A 155 22.52 -2.03 -11.88
N GLN A 156 22.63 -1.76 -10.58
CA GLN A 156 23.88 -1.86 -9.84
C GLN A 156 24.41 -3.31 -9.81
N ALA A 157 23.55 -4.30 -9.58
CA ALA A 157 23.95 -5.70 -9.66
C ALA A 157 24.44 -6.09 -11.07
N ALA A 158 23.85 -5.52 -12.12
CA ALA A 158 24.31 -5.70 -13.51
C ALA A 158 25.69 -5.07 -13.75
N ASP A 159 25.88 -3.83 -13.32
CA ASP A 159 27.14 -3.09 -13.49
C ASP A 159 28.30 -3.75 -12.73
N GLU A 160 28.01 -4.32 -11.56
CA GLU A 160 28.99 -5.05 -10.73
C GLU A 160 29.17 -6.51 -11.13
N GLY A 161 28.34 -7.04 -12.04
CA GLY A 161 28.35 -8.45 -12.42
C GLY A 161 27.94 -9.40 -11.27
N LEU A 162 27.11 -8.93 -10.34
CA LEU A 162 26.66 -9.64 -9.14
C LEU A 162 25.59 -10.69 -9.47
N LYS A 163 26.02 -11.79 -10.07
CA LYS A 163 25.12 -12.82 -10.63
C LYS A 163 24.35 -13.61 -9.57
N ASN A 164 24.75 -13.60 -8.30
CA ASN A 164 24.07 -14.30 -7.22
C ASN A 164 22.92 -13.50 -6.60
N PHE A 165 22.67 -12.27 -7.06
CA PHE A 165 21.52 -11.48 -6.62
C PHE A 165 20.32 -11.70 -7.55
N THR A 166 19.14 -11.93 -6.97
CA THR A 166 17.87 -11.89 -7.70
C THR A 166 16.79 -11.13 -6.92
N LEU A 167 15.80 -10.65 -7.66
CA LEU A 167 14.66 -9.91 -7.13
C LEU A 167 13.38 -10.69 -7.44
N PHE A 168 12.62 -11.00 -6.39
CA PHE A 168 11.29 -11.57 -6.51
C PHE A 168 10.27 -10.43 -6.58
N CYS A 169 9.92 -10.04 -7.81
CA CYS A 169 9.19 -8.80 -8.09
C CYS A 169 7.71 -8.90 -7.70
N ASN A 170 7.31 -8.06 -6.75
CA ASN A 170 5.93 -7.91 -6.28
C ASN A 170 5.55 -6.42 -6.18
N HIS A 171 6.10 -5.60 -7.08
CA HIS A 171 5.75 -4.20 -7.18
C HIS A 171 4.39 -4.04 -7.84
N VAL A 172 3.57 -3.19 -7.24
CA VAL A 172 2.16 -2.99 -7.56
C VAL A 172 1.89 -1.50 -7.85
N LEU A 173 0.81 -1.21 -8.58
CA LEU A 173 0.50 0.13 -9.11
C LEU A 173 -0.81 0.65 -8.54
N THR A 174 -0.75 1.86 -8.00
CA THR A 174 -1.85 2.50 -7.29
C THR A 174 -3.00 2.89 -8.23
N PRO A 175 -2.77 3.58 -9.38
CA PRO A 175 -3.87 3.94 -10.27
C PRO A 175 -4.68 2.74 -10.77
N ALA A 176 -4.03 1.62 -11.08
CA ALA A 176 -4.71 0.41 -11.54
C ALA A 176 -5.65 -0.18 -10.47
N ALA A 177 -5.25 -0.12 -9.19
CA ALA A 177 -6.10 -0.56 -8.09
C ALA A 177 -7.28 0.38 -7.84
N ILE A 178 -7.07 1.70 -7.93
CA ILE A 178 -8.17 2.69 -7.85
C ILE A 178 -9.17 2.46 -8.98
N GLN A 179 -8.68 2.29 -10.21
CA GLN A 179 -9.52 1.99 -11.37
C GLN A 179 -10.36 0.73 -11.14
N ASN A 180 -9.75 -0.35 -10.64
CA ASN A 180 -10.45 -1.60 -10.36
C ASN A 180 -11.56 -1.44 -9.31
N ILE A 181 -11.33 -0.66 -8.26
CA ILE A 181 -12.35 -0.34 -7.26
C ILE A 181 -13.53 0.40 -7.92
N LEU A 182 -13.25 1.38 -8.78
CA LEU A 182 -14.28 2.18 -9.46
C LEU A 182 -15.03 1.42 -10.57
N GLU A 183 -14.42 0.41 -11.15
CA GLU A 183 -15.03 -0.48 -12.14
C GLU A 183 -15.80 -1.65 -11.52
N SER A 184 -15.50 -2.01 -10.27
CA SER A 184 -16.11 -3.16 -9.61
C SER A 184 -17.64 -3.04 -9.58
N PRO A 185 -18.38 -4.06 -10.06
CA PRO A 185 -19.83 -4.11 -9.97
C PRO A 185 -20.32 -3.94 -8.54
N GLU A 186 -19.55 -4.45 -7.57
CA GLU A 186 -19.86 -4.32 -6.15
C GLU A 186 -19.98 -2.84 -5.79
N VAL A 187 -18.98 -2.00 -6.06
CA VAL A 187 -19.01 -0.53 -5.82
C VAL A 187 -20.06 0.22 -6.64
N ARG A 188 -20.51 -0.35 -7.77
CA ARG A 188 -21.55 0.21 -8.65
C ARG A 188 -22.97 -0.27 -8.29
N GLU A 189 -23.13 -1.31 -7.48
CA GLU A 189 -24.41 -1.81 -7.01
C GLU A 189 -24.96 -0.93 -5.87
N ILE A 190 -26.27 -0.69 -5.91
CA ILE A 190 -27.00 0.03 -4.86
C ILE A 190 -26.90 -0.78 -3.55
N GLY A 191 -26.15 -0.27 -2.57
CA GLY A 191 -26.00 -0.89 -1.24
C GLY A 191 -24.58 -1.37 -0.90
N SER A 192 -23.59 -1.16 -1.77
CA SER A 192 -22.17 -1.29 -1.46
C SER A 192 -21.54 0.05 -1.06
N VAL A 193 -20.23 0.05 -0.77
CA VAL A 193 -19.47 1.24 -0.37
C VAL A 193 -19.54 2.31 -1.46
N SER A 194 -20.36 3.34 -1.27
CA SER A 194 -20.24 4.58 -2.04
C SER A 194 -18.90 5.21 -1.70
N ILE A 195 -18.09 5.55 -2.71
CA ILE A 195 -16.86 6.31 -2.53
C ILE A 195 -17.08 7.64 -3.23
N ASP A 196 -17.09 8.72 -2.45
CA ASP A 196 -17.43 10.05 -2.95
C ASP A 196 -16.20 10.84 -3.39
N GLY A 197 -15.01 10.45 -2.93
CA GLY A 197 -13.73 11.01 -3.35
C GLY A 197 -12.53 10.29 -2.74
N PHE A 198 -11.34 10.61 -3.22
CA PHE A 198 -10.09 9.97 -2.79
C PHE A 198 -9.07 10.95 -2.22
N PHE A 199 -8.38 10.51 -1.16
CA PHE A 199 -7.07 11.05 -0.83
C PHE A 199 -6.02 10.41 -1.74
N GLY A 200 -5.47 11.22 -2.64
CA GLY A 200 -4.37 10.80 -3.51
C GLY A 200 -3.12 10.50 -2.67
N PRO A 201 -2.45 9.35 -2.88
CA PRO A 201 -1.34 8.91 -2.06
C PRO A 201 -0.11 9.81 -2.24
N SER A 202 0.37 10.44 -1.17
CA SER A 202 1.34 11.54 -1.25
C SER A 202 2.67 11.13 -1.87
N HIS A 203 3.34 10.12 -1.31
CA HIS A 203 4.66 9.71 -1.79
C HIS A 203 4.59 9.02 -3.16
N VAL A 204 3.51 8.27 -3.43
CA VAL A 204 3.28 7.69 -4.77
C VAL A 204 3.15 8.82 -5.80
N SER A 205 2.37 9.84 -5.49
CA SER A 205 2.20 11.02 -6.34
C SER A 205 3.51 11.81 -6.52
N ALA A 206 4.44 11.77 -5.55
CA ALA A 206 5.77 12.35 -5.74
C ALA A 206 6.58 11.64 -6.86
N ILE A 207 6.28 10.36 -7.12
CA ILE A 207 6.89 9.59 -8.21
C ILE A 207 6.10 9.76 -9.50
N ILE A 208 4.79 9.50 -9.50
CA ILE A 208 4.00 9.43 -10.74
C ILE A 208 3.35 10.75 -11.16
N GLY A 209 3.35 11.75 -10.26
CA GLY A 209 2.68 13.04 -10.45
C GLY A 209 1.18 12.98 -10.17
N SER A 210 0.50 14.11 -10.37
CA SER A 210 -0.96 14.18 -10.24
C SER A 210 -1.71 13.70 -11.48
N ARG A 211 -1.08 13.77 -12.66
CA ARG A 211 -1.69 13.47 -13.95
C ARG A 211 -2.39 12.11 -14.03
N PRO A 212 -1.82 11.00 -13.49
CA PRO A 212 -2.47 9.68 -13.56
C PRO A 212 -3.84 9.61 -12.87
N TYR A 213 -4.15 10.54 -11.97
CA TYR A 213 -5.44 10.57 -11.27
C TYR A 213 -6.52 11.36 -12.02
N GLU A 214 -6.16 12.15 -13.05
CA GLU A 214 -7.10 13.00 -13.79
C GLU A 214 -8.22 12.17 -14.45
N PHE A 215 -7.87 10.98 -14.94
CA PHE A 215 -8.82 10.01 -15.49
C PHE A 215 -9.94 9.63 -14.52
N PHE A 216 -9.69 9.58 -13.20
CA PHE A 216 -10.73 9.23 -12.21
C PHE A 216 -11.73 10.36 -12.01
N ALA A 217 -11.24 11.60 -12.05
CA ALA A 217 -12.08 12.78 -11.98
C ALA A 217 -12.92 12.94 -13.26
N GLU A 218 -12.31 12.76 -14.43
CA GLU A 218 -12.96 12.93 -15.74
C GLU A 218 -13.99 11.83 -16.05
N GLU A 219 -13.61 10.56 -15.91
CA GLU A 219 -14.47 9.44 -16.37
C GLU A 219 -15.42 8.92 -15.30
N PHE A 220 -15.01 8.95 -14.02
CA PHE A 220 -15.79 8.38 -12.92
C PHE A 220 -16.45 9.45 -12.05
N GLN A 221 -16.20 10.74 -12.31
CA GLN A 221 -16.70 11.84 -11.49
C GLN A 221 -16.31 11.67 -10.02
N ARG A 222 -15.08 11.19 -9.77
CA ARG A 222 -14.54 11.02 -8.42
C ARG A 222 -13.38 11.97 -8.21
N PRO A 223 -13.54 13.03 -7.38
CA PRO A 223 -12.49 13.99 -7.14
C PRO A 223 -11.35 13.33 -6.35
N VAL A 224 -10.13 13.80 -6.61
CA VAL A 224 -8.93 13.32 -5.94
C VAL A 224 -8.18 14.51 -5.36
N VAL A 225 -7.90 14.49 -4.06
CA VAL A 225 -7.02 15.48 -3.44
C VAL A 225 -5.75 14.80 -2.96
N ILE A 226 -4.62 15.16 -3.56
CA ILE A 226 -3.31 14.65 -3.15
C ILE A 226 -2.91 15.35 -1.85
N ALA A 227 -2.95 14.60 -0.76
CA ALA A 227 -2.77 15.11 0.59
C ALA A 227 -1.39 14.76 1.14
N GLY A 228 -0.76 15.63 1.93
CA GLY A 228 0.39 15.27 2.77
C GLY A 228 0.04 14.32 3.93
N PHE A 229 0.99 14.07 4.83
CA PHE A 229 0.83 13.14 5.98
C PHE A 229 0.67 13.82 7.33
N GLU A 230 0.82 15.14 7.39
CA GLU A 230 0.62 15.88 8.62
C GLU A 230 -0.89 16.09 8.86
N PRO A 231 -1.34 16.23 10.13
CA PRO A 231 -2.76 16.26 10.42
C PRO A 231 -3.49 17.41 9.71
N LEU A 232 -2.86 18.59 9.60
CA LEU A 232 -3.46 19.70 8.87
C LEU A 232 -3.53 19.46 7.36
N ASP A 233 -2.61 18.69 6.77
CA ASP A 233 -2.67 18.32 5.35
C ASP A 233 -3.93 17.49 5.07
N VAL A 234 -4.17 16.48 5.92
CA VAL A 234 -5.34 15.59 5.80
C VAL A 234 -6.62 16.38 6.03
N MET A 235 -6.69 17.22 7.09
CA MET A 235 -7.88 18.04 7.36
C MET A 235 -8.17 19.04 6.24
N GLN A 236 -7.14 19.70 5.70
CA GLN A 236 -7.31 20.62 4.58
C GLN A 236 -7.79 19.88 3.32
N SER A 237 -7.25 18.68 3.07
CA SER A 237 -7.67 17.84 1.96
C SER A 237 -9.11 17.32 2.10
N THR A 238 -9.54 17.01 3.33
CA THR A 238 -10.96 16.72 3.64
C THR A 238 -11.85 17.90 3.25
N LEU A 239 -11.49 19.12 3.65
CA LEU A 239 -12.25 20.32 3.32
C LEU A 239 -12.33 20.55 1.80
N MET A 240 -11.22 20.35 1.08
CA MET A 240 -11.16 20.46 -0.38
C MET A 240 -12.08 19.45 -1.07
N LEU A 241 -12.05 18.18 -0.63
CA LEU A 241 -12.95 17.14 -1.14
C LEU A 241 -14.42 17.50 -0.89
N ILE A 242 -14.77 17.98 0.30
CA ILE A 242 -16.15 18.37 0.63
C ILE A 242 -16.63 19.50 -0.27
N HIS A 243 -15.81 20.52 -0.52
CA HIS A 243 -16.17 21.60 -1.44
C HIS A 243 -16.41 21.08 -2.84
N GLN A 244 -15.50 20.26 -3.38
CA GLN A 244 -15.67 19.64 -4.69
C GLN A 244 -16.97 18.82 -4.78
N ILE A 245 -17.23 17.98 -3.79
CA ILE A 245 -18.44 17.14 -3.71
C ILE A 245 -19.72 17.97 -3.65
N ASN A 246 -19.72 19.08 -2.90
CA ASN A 246 -20.91 19.95 -2.76
C ASN A 246 -21.15 20.83 -3.99
N GLU A 247 -20.09 21.15 -4.74
CA GLU A 247 -20.13 21.96 -5.95
C GLU A 247 -20.37 21.12 -7.21
N ASP A 248 -20.49 19.79 -7.08
CA ASP A 248 -20.48 18.82 -8.19
C ASP A 248 -19.28 19.05 -9.13
N ARG A 249 -18.12 19.40 -8.54
CA ARG A 249 -16.83 19.61 -9.21
C ARG A 249 -15.96 18.38 -9.03
N PHE A 250 -15.41 17.86 -10.13
CA PHE A 250 -14.60 16.64 -10.13
C PHE A 250 -13.23 16.95 -10.75
N GLU A 251 -12.26 17.25 -9.91
CA GLU A 251 -10.91 17.62 -10.32
C GLU A 251 -9.84 16.90 -9.47
N VAL A 252 -8.61 16.92 -9.96
CA VAL A 252 -7.45 16.54 -9.17
C VAL A 252 -6.82 17.79 -8.57
N GLU A 253 -6.94 17.96 -7.26
CA GLU A 253 -6.28 19.05 -6.55
C GLU A 253 -5.05 18.53 -5.80
N ASN A 254 -4.05 19.41 -5.64
CA ASN A 254 -2.78 19.07 -5.02
C ASN A 254 -2.55 19.92 -3.77
N GLU A 255 -3.01 19.41 -2.62
CA GLU A 255 -2.71 19.99 -1.31
C GLU A 255 -1.21 19.84 -1.00
N TYR A 256 -0.61 18.73 -1.41
CA TYR A 256 0.81 18.44 -1.18
C TYR A 256 1.77 19.10 -2.20
N GLY A 257 1.43 20.32 -2.64
CA GLY A 257 2.16 21.08 -3.68
C GLY A 257 3.62 21.40 -3.35
N ARG A 258 4.03 21.25 -2.08
CA ARG A 258 5.42 21.37 -1.64
C ARG A 258 6.33 20.20 -2.09
N VAL A 259 5.75 19.09 -2.53
CA VAL A 259 6.49 17.90 -2.98
C VAL A 259 6.02 17.42 -4.34
N VAL A 260 4.71 17.44 -4.60
CA VAL A 260 4.12 16.82 -5.78
C VAL A 260 4.00 17.83 -6.90
N THR A 261 4.44 17.43 -8.09
CA THR A 261 4.20 18.15 -9.34
C THR A 261 3.25 17.35 -10.23
N ARG A 262 2.72 17.96 -11.29
CA ARG A 262 1.81 17.27 -12.21
C ARG A 262 2.44 16.06 -12.89
N ASP A 263 3.71 16.17 -13.29
CA ASP A 263 4.43 15.11 -14.01
C ASP A 263 5.24 14.19 -13.10
N GLY A 264 5.35 14.50 -11.80
CA GLY A 264 6.10 13.71 -10.83
C GLY A 264 7.60 13.67 -11.09
N ASN A 265 8.24 12.58 -10.66
CA ASN A 265 9.67 12.37 -10.83
C ASN A 265 9.98 11.62 -12.12
N GLN A 266 10.17 12.36 -13.21
CA GLN A 266 10.46 11.81 -14.53
C GLN A 266 11.73 10.94 -14.58
N LYS A 267 12.74 11.22 -13.75
CA LYS A 267 13.96 10.40 -13.68
C LYS A 267 13.66 9.03 -13.09
N ALA A 268 12.89 8.97 -12.01
CA ALA A 268 12.47 7.72 -11.39
C ALA A 268 11.55 6.91 -12.32
N GLN A 269 10.61 7.57 -13.01
CA GLN A 269 9.74 6.93 -13.99
C GLN A 269 10.53 6.30 -15.14
N LYS A 270 11.50 7.03 -15.71
CA LYS A 270 12.36 6.51 -16.78
C LYS A 270 13.16 5.29 -16.33
N LEU A 271 13.78 5.38 -15.15
CA LEU A 271 14.51 4.28 -14.52
C LEU A 271 13.64 3.02 -14.34
N VAL A 272 12.41 3.19 -13.81
CA VAL A 272 11.47 2.09 -13.66
C VAL A 272 11.08 1.51 -15.02
N ALA A 273 10.80 2.36 -16.02
CA ALA A 273 10.42 1.93 -17.36
C ALA A 273 11.54 1.20 -18.12
N GLU A 274 12.82 1.48 -17.81
CA GLU A 274 13.98 0.78 -18.37
C GLU A 274 14.19 -0.61 -17.77
N THR A 275 13.83 -0.81 -16.49
CA THR A 275 14.09 -2.05 -15.75
C THR A 275 12.86 -2.98 -15.70
N PHE A 276 11.66 -2.39 -15.64
CA PHE A 276 10.40 -3.10 -15.44
C PHE A 276 9.40 -2.82 -16.58
N GLU A 277 8.42 -3.71 -16.70
CA GLU A 277 7.26 -3.58 -17.56
C GLU A 277 5.99 -4.06 -16.85
N LEU A 278 4.84 -3.65 -17.37
CA LEU A 278 3.55 -4.07 -16.82
C LEU A 278 3.39 -5.59 -16.92
N ARG A 279 3.00 -6.21 -15.82
CA ARG A 279 2.52 -7.58 -15.80
C ARG A 279 1.07 -7.58 -16.29
N PRO A 280 0.68 -8.42 -17.25
CA PRO A 280 -0.69 -8.43 -17.77
C PRO A 280 -1.77 -8.62 -16.69
N LEU A 281 -1.49 -9.46 -15.70
CA LEU A 281 -2.42 -9.79 -14.63
C LEU A 281 -1.67 -10.07 -13.34
N PHE A 282 -2.19 -9.56 -12.22
CA PHE A 282 -1.64 -9.83 -10.89
C PHE A 282 -2.75 -9.90 -9.86
N GLU A 283 -2.62 -10.84 -8.93
CA GLU A 283 -3.57 -11.00 -7.83
C GLU A 283 -3.27 -9.97 -6.73
N TRP A 284 -4.30 -9.30 -6.25
CA TRP A 284 -4.28 -8.44 -5.08
C TRP A 284 -5.17 -9.05 -4.00
N ARG A 285 -4.64 -9.18 -2.79
CA ARG A 285 -5.45 -9.56 -1.63
C ARG A 285 -6.57 -8.54 -1.47
N GLY A 286 -7.81 -9.00 -1.53
CA GLY A 286 -9.00 -8.15 -1.43
C GLY A 286 -9.60 -7.71 -2.75
N LEU A 287 -8.82 -7.59 -3.83
CA LEU A 287 -9.32 -7.15 -5.15
C LEU A 287 -9.37 -8.27 -6.20
N GLY A 288 -8.74 -9.42 -5.93
CA GLY A 288 -8.66 -10.52 -6.89
C GLY A 288 -7.65 -10.22 -8.00
N GLU A 289 -7.89 -10.75 -9.20
CA GLU A 289 -7.00 -10.52 -10.34
C GLU A 289 -7.24 -9.13 -10.95
N VAL A 290 -6.24 -8.25 -10.85
CA VAL A 290 -6.31 -6.88 -11.36
C VAL A 290 -5.38 -6.74 -12.57
N PRO A 291 -5.92 -6.45 -13.77
CA PRO A 291 -5.13 -6.28 -14.98
C PRO A 291 -4.11 -5.14 -14.86
N TYR A 292 -2.92 -5.33 -15.40
CA TYR A 292 -1.88 -4.29 -15.52
C TYR A 292 -1.55 -3.53 -14.23
N SER A 293 -1.76 -4.19 -13.08
CA SER A 293 -1.65 -3.59 -11.75
C SER A 293 -0.33 -3.85 -11.05
N ALA A 294 0.59 -4.56 -11.70
CA ALA A 294 1.88 -4.92 -11.15
C ALA A 294 2.97 -4.88 -12.21
N LEU A 295 4.21 -4.95 -11.74
CA LEU A 295 5.40 -4.94 -12.58
C LEU A 295 6.06 -6.31 -12.62
N ARG A 296 6.73 -6.57 -13.73
CA ARG A 296 7.69 -7.67 -13.89
C ARG A 296 8.99 -7.13 -14.47
N ILE A 297 10.09 -7.85 -14.23
CA ILE A 297 11.41 -7.46 -14.72
C ILE A 297 11.43 -7.64 -16.25
N ARG A 298 12.01 -6.68 -16.97
CA ARG A 298 12.15 -6.78 -18.43
C ARG A 298 13.14 -7.87 -18.82
N GLU A 299 12.98 -8.41 -20.03
CA GLU A 299 13.86 -9.42 -20.62
C GLU A 299 15.35 -9.04 -20.54
N LYS A 300 15.68 -7.75 -20.73
CA LYS A 300 17.05 -7.21 -20.60
C LYS A 300 17.72 -7.57 -19.26
N TYR A 301 16.94 -7.64 -18.18
CA TYR A 301 17.41 -7.89 -16.81
C TYR A 301 16.95 -9.25 -16.27
N LYS A 302 16.52 -10.19 -17.13
CA LYS A 302 15.98 -11.50 -16.72
C LYS A 302 16.88 -12.31 -15.81
N VAL A 303 18.19 -12.12 -15.89
CA VAL A 303 19.16 -12.82 -15.03
C VAL A 303 18.98 -12.48 -13.55
N PHE A 304 18.37 -11.33 -13.25
CA PHE A 304 18.04 -10.89 -11.89
C PHE A 304 16.60 -11.23 -11.48
N ASP A 305 15.83 -11.91 -12.32
CA ASP A 305 14.45 -12.28 -12.01
C ASP A 305 14.39 -13.66 -11.33
N SER A 306 13.94 -13.68 -10.07
CA SER A 306 13.78 -14.94 -9.32
C SER A 306 12.72 -15.86 -9.93
N GLU A 307 11.67 -15.32 -10.56
CA GLU A 307 10.64 -16.14 -11.23
C GLU A 307 11.24 -16.90 -12.42
N GLN A 308 12.17 -16.28 -13.15
CA GLN A 308 12.89 -16.93 -14.26
C GLN A 308 13.97 -17.90 -13.76
N ARG A 309 14.72 -17.52 -12.71
CA ARG A 309 15.83 -18.34 -12.19
C ARG A 309 15.36 -19.64 -11.56
N PHE A 310 14.28 -19.60 -10.78
CA PHE A 310 13.86 -20.73 -9.96
C PHE A 310 12.60 -21.45 -10.50
N ASN A 311 12.01 -20.99 -11.61
CA ASN A 311 10.80 -21.56 -12.21
C ASN A 311 9.69 -21.80 -11.16
N ILE A 312 9.32 -20.73 -10.46
CA ILE A 312 8.44 -20.78 -9.28
C ILE A 312 7.06 -21.35 -9.67
N PRO A 313 6.58 -22.42 -9.00
CA PRO A 313 5.29 -23.00 -9.33
C PRO A 313 4.13 -22.09 -8.96
N LYS A 314 3.01 -22.23 -9.66
CA LYS A 314 1.73 -21.71 -9.19
C LYS A 314 1.27 -22.56 -8.01
N LEU A 315 1.04 -21.92 -6.87
CA LEU A 315 0.57 -22.59 -5.65
C LEU A 315 -0.90 -22.24 -5.42
N HIS A 316 -1.67 -23.22 -4.93
CA HIS A 316 -3.03 -22.97 -4.45
C HIS A 316 -2.98 -22.61 -2.97
N SER A 317 -3.19 -21.34 -2.69
CA SER A 317 -3.03 -20.76 -1.37
C SER A 317 -4.37 -20.47 -0.71
N LYS A 318 -4.40 -20.48 0.62
CA LYS A 318 -5.61 -20.25 1.40
C LYS A 318 -5.40 -19.09 2.37
N GLU A 319 -6.30 -18.12 2.32
CA GLU A 319 -6.43 -17.13 3.38
C GLU A 319 -6.85 -17.80 4.69
N ILE A 320 -6.50 -17.16 5.81
CA ILE A 320 -6.90 -17.63 7.13
C ILE A 320 -8.42 -17.58 7.25
N LYS A 321 -9.02 -18.73 7.62
CA LYS A 321 -10.47 -18.85 7.78
C LYS A 321 -10.98 -17.82 8.78
N GLY A 322 -11.99 -17.04 8.36
CA GLY A 322 -12.64 -16.02 9.19
C GLY A 322 -11.93 -14.66 9.19
N CYS A 323 -10.75 -14.54 8.57
CA CYS A 323 -10.12 -13.24 8.36
C CYS A 323 -10.90 -12.41 7.34
N GLU A 324 -11.27 -11.19 7.69
CA GLU A 324 -12.02 -10.28 6.80
C GLU A 324 -11.16 -9.17 6.19
N CYS A 325 -9.82 -9.28 6.31
CA CYS A 325 -8.88 -8.33 5.71
C CYS A 325 -9.14 -8.08 4.21
N PRO A 326 -9.48 -9.08 3.36
CA PRO A 326 -9.87 -8.82 1.97
C PRO A 326 -11.07 -7.87 1.80
N THR A 327 -12.05 -7.96 2.69
CA THR A 327 -13.25 -7.09 2.66
C THR A 327 -12.95 -5.72 3.26
N ILE A 328 -12.09 -5.65 4.27
CA ILE A 328 -11.62 -4.40 4.87
C ILE A 328 -10.79 -3.60 3.86
N LEU A 329 -9.91 -4.25 3.09
CA LEU A 329 -9.10 -3.59 2.05
C LEU A 329 -9.92 -2.99 0.90
N ARG A 330 -11.17 -3.46 0.71
CA ARG A 330 -12.14 -2.89 -0.22
C ARG A 330 -12.95 -1.74 0.38
N GLY A 331 -12.75 -1.43 1.66
CA GLY A 331 -13.56 -0.46 2.40
C GLY A 331 -14.95 -0.97 2.80
N ALA A 332 -15.31 -2.22 2.49
CA ALA A 332 -16.65 -2.78 2.70
C ALA A 332 -16.94 -3.21 4.14
N LYS A 333 -15.90 -3.28 4.98
CA LYS A 333 -16.01 -3.51 6.42
C LYS A 333 -14.97 -2.71 7.17
N ARG A 334 -15.31 -2.27 8.38
CA ARG A 334 -14.32 -1.73 9.32
C ARG A 334 -13.63 -2.87 10.05
N PRO A 335 -12.39 -2.68 10.54
CA PRO A 335 -11.72 -3.67 11.37
C PRO A 335 -12.55 -4.15 12.56
N THR A 336 -13.32 -3.27 13.19
CA THR A 336 -14.21 -3.59 14.33
C THR A 336 -15.39 -4.49 13.96
N ASP A 337 -15.74 -4.59 12.67
CA ASP A 337 -16.79 -5.49 12.19
C ASP A 337 -16.28 -6.94 12.05
N CYS A 338 -14.95 -7.15 12.09
CA CYS A 338 -14.33 -8.47 11.98
C CYS A 338 -14.33 -9.22 13.32
N LYS A 339 -14.93 -10.41 13.35
CA LYS A 339 -15.04 -11.25 14.57
C LYS A 339 -13.69 -11.68 15.16
N LEU A 340 -12.62 -11.70 14.35
CA LEU A 340 -11.28 -12.04 14.81
C LEU A 340 -10.56 -10.84 15.44
N PHE A 341 -10.95 -9.61 15.08
CA PHE A 341 -10.26 -8.40 15.49
C PHE A 341 -10.31 -8.23 17.00
N GLY A 342 -9.15 -8.07 17.62
CA GLY A 342 -8.98 -7.86 19.05
C GLY A 342 -9.36 -9.04 19.95
N THR A 343 -9.75 -10.17 19.37
CA THR A 343 -9.95 -11.44 20.07
C THR A 343 -8.72 -12.32 19.88
N VAL A 344 -8.64 -13.01 18.76
CA VAL A 344 -7.49 -13.85 18.38
C VAL A 344 -6.53 -13.13 17.43
N CYS A 345 -6.97 -12.06 16.76
CA CYS A 345 -6.16 -11.25 15.86
C CYS A 345 -5.72 -9.96 16.55
N PHE A 346 -4.43 -9.87 16.89
CA PHE A 346 -3.77 -8.72 17.48
C PHE A 346 -2.29 -8.67 17.01
N PRO A 347 -1.53 -7.58 17.20
CA PRO A 347 -0.20 -7.43 16.59
C PRO A 347 0.80 -8.54 16.92
N GLU A 348 0.73 -9.13 18.12
CA GLU A 348 1.57 -10.26 18.52
C GLU A 348 1.09 -11.60 17.95
N ASN A 349 -0.19 -11.70 17.55
CA ASN A 349 -0.77 -12.86 16.85
C ASN A 349 -1.64 -12.42 15.66
N PRO A 350 -1.04 -11.94 14.56
CA PRO A 350 -1.80 -11.44 13.44
C PRO A 350 -2.44 -12.59 12.65
N MET A 351 -3.76 -12.55 12.51
CA MET A 351 -4.52 -13.50 11.68
C MET A 351 -4.69 -13.04 10.23
N GLY A 352 -4.22 -11.85 9.89
CA GLY A 352 -4.31 -11.30 8.53
C GLY A 352 -3.29 -10.19 8.34
N SER A 353 -2.93 -9.93 7.08
CA SER A 353 -1.91 -8.95 6.71
C SER A 353 -2.23 -7.52 7.21
N CYS A 354 -3.51 -7.15 7.27
CA CYS A 354 -3.98 -5.86 7.80
C CYS A 354 -3.61 -5.61 9.29
N MET A 355 -3.29 -6.64 10.07
CA MET A 355 -2.86 -6.52 11.48
C MET A 355 -1.33 -6.52 11.62
N VAL A 356 -0.59 -6.76 10.52
CA VAL A 356 0.85 -6.96 10.54
C VAL A 356 1.63 -5.66 10.34
N SER A 357 1.28 -4.89 9.31
CA SER A 357 1.97 -3.64 9.01
C SER A 357 1.39 -2.51 9.84
N SER A 358 2.24 -1.56 10.26
CA SER A 358 1.77 -0.30 10.88
C SER A 358 0.94 0.56 9.93
N GLU A 359 1.04 0.29 8.63
CA GLU A 359 0.24 0.89 7.56
C GLU A 359 -1.10 0.16 7.34
N GLY A 360 -1.33 -0.97 8.02
CA GLY A 360 -2.56 -1.75 7.88
C GLY A 360 -3.70 -1.19 8.72
N ALA A 361 -4.90 -1.15 8.14
CA ALA A 361 -6.11 -0.64 8.79
C ALA A 361 -6.37 -1.30 10.16
N CYS A 362 -6.29 -2.63 10.27
CA CYS A 362 -6.52 -3.30 11.55
C CYS A 362 -5.45 -2.95 12.59
N ALA A 363 -4.18 -2.90 12.21
CA ALA A 363 -3.11 -2.52 13.12
C ALA A 363 -3.27 -1.09 13.64
N ALA A 364 -3.73 -0.16 12.78
CA ALA A 364 -4.02 1.22 13.16
C ALA A 364 -5.19 1.30 14.16
N TYR A 365 -6.31 0.63 13.89
CA TYR A 365 -7.44 0.55 14.82
C TYR A 365 -7.01 0.01 16.19
N TRP A 366 -6.20 -1.05 16.20
CA TRP A 366 -5.71 -1.65 17.43
C TRP A 366 -4.76 -0.71 18.21
N SER A 367 -3.74 -0.19 17.54
CA SER A 367 -2.66 0.58 18.21
C SER A 367 -3.17 1.87 18.85
N TYR A 368 -4.21 2.46 18.30
CA TYR A 368 -4.79 3.72 18.78
C TYR A 368 -6.05 3.53 19.62
N GLY A 369 -6.33 2.30 20.07
CA GLY A 369 -7.39 2.02 21.04
C GLY A 369 -8.80 2.31 20.54
N ARG A 370 -9.02 2.43 19.22
CA ARG A 370 -10.30 2.82 18.60
C ARG A 370 -11.40 1.75 18.65
N PHE A 371 -11.22 0.76 19.51
CA PHE A 371 -12.13 -0.37 19.76
C PHE A 371 -12.38 -0.60 21.25
N ARG A 372 -11.73 0.18 22.13
CA ARG A 372 -11.91 0.14 23.57
C ARG A 372 -12.84 1.29 23.93
N GLU A 373 -14.11 0.97 24.19
CA GLU A 373 -15.01 1.87 24.92
C GLU A 373 -14.64 1.92 26.41
#